data_AF-A0A380H2T4-F1
#
_entry.id   AF-A0A380H2T4-F1
#
_cell.length_a   1.000
_cell.length_b   1.000
_cell.length_c   1.000
_cell.angle_alpha   90.00
_cell.angle_beta   90.00
_cell.angle_gamma   90.00
#
_symmetry.space_group_name_H-M   'P 1'
#
loop_
_entity.id
_entity.type
_entity.pdbx_description
1 polymer ?
#
loop_
_entity_poly.entity_id
_entity_poly.type
_entity_poly.pdbx_seq_one_letter_code
_entity_poly.pdbx_strand_id
1 'polypeptide(L)'
;MFYIVLSFLVGILWIHFKVISTALSIVILILYVIKKLKYPHLLLIIIAPFLSNMLINHYNKDSYNQIINIKTHPYINHFLTFKSFEHKSQVYTGIINYKTNEYRFIYKSMFPHLKQNLTHYSCVVKGRFDFDKDKPTLIISTIKYKSCQLNNSFNPIYKHQLYIYQSYYF
;
A
#
# COMPACT_ATOMS: atom_id res chain seq x y z
N MET A 1 -4.04 -27.33 -13.12
CA MET A 1 -3.82 -26.20 -12.19
C MET A 1 -2.75 -25.23 -12.70
N PHE A 2 -1.52 -25.69 -13.00
CA PHE A 2 -0.42 -24.82 -13.47
C PHE A 2 -0.77 -23.92 -14.69
N TYR A 3 -1.47 -24.44 -15.69
CA TYR A 3 -1.89 -23.68 -16.89
C TYR A 3 -2.81 -22.48 -16.58
N ILE A 4 -3.63 -22.59 -15.54
CA ILE A 4 -4.56 -21.53 -15.12
C ILE A 4 -3.77 -20.41 -14.45
N VAL A 5 -2.78 -20.74 -13.61
CA VAL A 5 -1.89 -19.77 -12.97
C VAL A 5 -1.06 -19.02 -14.01
N LEU A 6 -0.53 -19.74 -15.01
CA LEU A 6 0.21 -19.14 -16.13
C LEU A 6 -0.67 -18.22 -16.98
N SER A 7 -1.90 -18.63 -17.23
CA SER A 7 -2.89 -17.83 -17.96
C SER A 7 -3.28 -16.56 -17.19
N PHE A 8 -3.37 -16.62 -15.87
CA PHE A 8 -3.54 -15.44 -15.03
C PHE A 8 -2.33 -14.50 -15.12
N LEU A 9 -1.11 -15.06 -15.07
CA LEU A 9 0.16 -14.34 -15.18
C LEU A 9 0.27 -13.60 -16.52
N VAL A 10 -0.15 -14.22 -17.63
CA VAL A 10 -0.22 -13.57 -18.96
C VAL A 10 -1.01 -12.26 -18.90
N GLY A 11 -2.17 -12.25 -18.24
CA GLY A 11 -2.99 -11.05 -18.07
C GLY A 11 -2.26 -9.92 -17.34
N ILE A 12 -1.48 -10.25 -16.31
CA ILE A 12 -0.66 -9.28 -15.57
C ILE A 12 0.44 -8.69 -16.46
N LEU A 13 1.18 -9.55 -17.16
CA LEU A 13 2.30 -9.12 -18.00
C LEU A 13 1.86 -8.28 -19.19
N TRP A 14 0.62 -8.41 -19.65
CA TRP A 14 0.12 -7.68 -20.82
C TRP A 14 0.23 -6.16 -20.67
N ILE A 15 0.19 -5.65 -19.43
CA ILE A 15 0.23 -4.21 -19.13
C ILE A 15 1.63 -3.63 -19.36
N HIS A 16 2.68 -4.35 -18.95
CA HIS A 16 4.06 -3.84 -18.97
C HIS A 16 4.93 -4.47 -20.06
N PHE A 17 4.67 -5.73 -20.44
CA PHE A 17 5.51 -6.54 -21.32
C PHE A 17 4.66 -7.32 -22.34
N LYS A 18 4.04 -6.59 -23.27
CA LYS A 18 3.14 -7.15 -24.30
C LYS A 18 3.77 -8.32 -25.08
N VAL A 19 5.03 -8.19 -25.50
CA VAL A 19 5.74 -9.21 -26.30
C VAL A 19 5.91 -10.52 -25.52
N ILE A 20 6.35 -10.43 -24.26
CA ILE A 20 6.55 -11.59 -23.39
C ILE A 20 5.21 -12.26 -23.07
N SER A 21 4.17 -11.45 -22.82
CA SER A 21 2.82 -11.95 -22.57
C SER A 21 2.27 -12.73 -23.77
N THR A 22 2.41 -12.21 -24.99
CA THR A 22 1.99 -12.92 -26.21
C THR A 22 2.74 -14.22 -26.44
N ALA A 23 4.07 -14.24 -26.20
CA ALA A 23 4.86 -15.45 -26.32
C ALA A 23 4.40 -16.54 -25.32
N LEU A 24 4.12 -16.16 -24.07
CA LEU A 24 3.58 -17.06 -23.06
C LEU A 24 2.19 -17.59 -23.42
N SER A 25 1.30 -16.75 -23.98
CA SER A 25 -0.01 -17.20 -24.46
C SER A 25 0.12 -18.30 -25.53
N ILE A 26 1.05 -18.15 -26.47
CA ILE A 26 1.30 -19.15 -27.52
C ILE A 26 1.81 -20.46 -26.91
N VAL A 27 2.73 -20.40 -25.95
CA VAL A 27 3.23 -21.60 -25.25
C VAL A 27 2.10 -22.33 -24.52
N ILE A 28 1.18 -21.60 -23.87
CA ILE A 28 0.02 -22.20 -23.17
C ILE A 28 -0.92 -22.90 -24.16
N LEU A 29 -1.15 -22.31 -25.34
CA LEU A 29 -1.96 -22.93 -26.40
C LEU A 29 -1.31 -24.22 -26.94
N ILE A 30 0.00 -24.21 -27.17
CA ILE A 30 0.74 -25.41 -27.61
C ILE A 30 0.63 -26.52 -26.55
N LEU A 31 0.83 -26.18 -25.28
CA LEU A 31 0.71 -27.15 -24.17
C LEU A 31 -0.70 -27.73 -24.04
N TYR A 32 -1.74 -26.92 -24.31
CA TYR A 32 -3.12 -27.39 -24.33
C TYR A 32 -3.33 -28.49 -25.37
N VAL A 33 -2.83 -28.29 -26.59
CA VAL A 33 -2.93 -29.25 -27.70
C VAL A 33 -2.20 -30.55 -27.37
N ILE A 34 -0.95 -30.45 -26.89
CA ILE A 34 -0.12 -31.62 -26.54
C ILE A 34 -0.79 -32.46 -25.42
N LYS A 35 -1.33 -31.80 -24.40
CA LYS A 35 -1.91 -32.48 -23.22
C LYS A 35 -3.35 -32.93 -23.41
N LYS A 36 -4.01 -32.65 -24.54
CA LYS A 36 -5.41 -32.98 -24.82
C LYS A 36 -6.34 -32.69 -23.64
N LEU A 37 -6.22 -31.47 -23.08
CA LEU A 37 -7.00 -31.07 -21.92
C LEU A 37 -8.49 -31.03 -22.23
N LYS A 38 -9.33 -31.28 -21.21
CA LYS A 38 -10.80 -31.23 -21.35
C LYS A 38 -11.26 -29.81 -21.67
N TYR A 39 -12.31 -29.70 -22.47
CA TYR A 39 -12.95 -28.44 -22.88
C TYR A 39 -13.16 -27.38 -21.77
N PRO A 40 -13.65 -27.70 -20.54
CA PRO A 40 -13.82 -26.67 -19.50
C PRO A 40 -12.52 -25.96 -19.10
N HIS A 41 -11.36 -26.59 -19.29
CA HIS A 41 -10.07 -25.97 -18.98
C HIS A 41 -9.66 -24.94 -20.04
N LEU A 42 -10.07 -25.11 -21.29
CA LEU A 42 -9.82 -24.13 -22.36
C LEU A 42 -10.55 -22.82 -22.08
N LEU A 43 -11.82 -22.90 -21.69
CA LEU A 43 -12.63 -21.73 -21.35
C LEU A 43 -12.00 -20.94 -20.19
N LEU A 44 -11.47 -21.63 -19.19
CA LEU A 44 -10.78 -21.03 -18.05
C LEU A 44 -9.45 -20.34 -18.44
N ILE A 45 -8.69 -20.92 -19.38
CA ILE A 45 -7.44 -20.35 -19.90
C ILE A 45 -7.68 -19.05 -20.69
N ILE A 46 -8.85 -18.91 -21.33
CA ILE A 46 -9.20 -17.71 -22.11
C ILE A 46 -9.72 -16.59 -21.19
N ILE A 47 -10.52 -16.92 -20.18
CA ILE A 47 -11.16 -15.93 -19.30
C ILE A 47 -10.17 -15.35 -18.27
N ALA A 48 -9.28 -16.18 -17.72
CA ALA A 48 -8.33 -15.77 -16.69
C ALA A 48 -7.45 -14.54 -17.04
N PRO A 49 -6.86 -14.40 -18.25
CA PRO A 49 -6.06 -13.23 -18.58
C PRO A 49 -6.91 -11.96 -18.67
N PHE A 50 -8.16 -12.08 -19.10
CA PHE A 50 -9.09 -10.94 -19.20
C PHE A 50 -9.48 -10.42 -17.82
N LEU A 51 -9.84 -11.34 -16.89
CA LEU A 51 -10.12 -10.99 -15.50
C LEU A 51 -8.91 -10.37 -14.80
N SER A 52 -7.72 -10.96 -14.99
CA SER A 52 -6.47 -10.46 -14.43
C SER A 52 -6.15 -9.03 -14.90
N ASN A 53 -6.25 -8.79 -16.20
CA ASN A 53 -6.02 -7.46 -16.78
C ASN A 53 -7.05 -6.42 -16.31
N MET A 54 -8.34 -6.80 -16.22
CA MET A 54 -9.39 -5.93 -15.68
C MET A 54 -9.11 -5.51 -14.23
N LEU A 55 -8.75 -6.47 -13.37
CA LEU A 55 -8.43 -6.22 -11.96
C LEU A 55 -7.25 -5.26 -11.81
N ILE A 56 -6.18 -5.48 -12.57
CA ILE A 56 -4.98 -4.64 -12.46
C ILE A 56 -5.22 -3.25 -13.03
N ASN A 57 -5.95 -3.13 -14.15
CA ASN A 57 -6.29 -1.82 -14.69
C ASN A 57 -7.17 -1.01 -13.74
N HIS A 58 -8.12 -1.66 -13.07
CA HIS A 58 -8.92 -1.02 -12.04
C HIS A 58 -8.04 -0.51 -10.89
N TYR A 59 -7.18 -1.37 -10.35
CA TYR A 59 -6.25 -1.01 -9.28
C TYR A 59 -5.31 0.15 -9.68
N ASN A 60 -4.75 0.10 -10.89
CA ASN A 60 -3.86 1.14 -11.39
C ASN A 60 -4.60 2.47 -11.58
N LYS A 61 -5.84 2.43 -12.09
CA LYS A 61 -6.68 3.62 -12.26
C LYS A 61 -7.01 4.26 -10.92
N ASP A 62 -7.35 3.46 -9.91
CA ASP A 62 -7.64 3.96 -8.57
C ASP A 62 -6.42 4.59 -7.91
N SER A 63 -5.25 3.94 -8.00
CA SER A 63 -3.98 4.49 -7.53
C SER A 63 -3.63 5.81 -8.21
N TYR A 64 -3.79 5.87 -9.54
CA TYR A 64 -3.56 7.08 -10.33
C TYR A 64 -4.51 8.22 -9.95
N ASN A 65 -5.80 7.94 -9.82
CA ASN A 65 -6.82 8.91 -9.40
C ASN A 65 -6.54 9.45 -7.99
N GLN A 66 -6.08 8.59 -7.07
CA GLN A 66 -5.67 9.02 -5.74
C GLN A 66 -4.48 9.98 -5.81
N ILE A 67 -3.46 9.68 -6.61
CA ILE A 67 -2.29 10.56 -6.79
C ILE A 67 -2.72 11.91 -7.40
N ILE A 68 -3.56 11.91 -8.44
CA ILE A 68 -4.09 13.15 -9.02
C ILE A 68 -4.83 13.95 -7.96
N ASN A 69 -5.72 13.32 -7.21
CA ASN A 69 -6.52 14.03 -6.22
C ASN A 69 -5.63 14.71 -5.16
N ILE A 70 -4.57 14.02 -4.71
CA ILE A 70 -3.61 14.60 -3.76
C ILE A 70 -2.80 15.73 -4.43
N LYS A 71 -2.49 15.65 -5.73
CA LYS A 71 -1.85 16.76 -6.45
C LYS A 71 -2.76 17.98 -6.54
N THR A 72 -4.04 17.78 -6.83
CA THR A 72 -5.03 18.87 -6.93
C THR A 72 -5.41 19.46 -5.57
N HIS A 73 -5.45 18.62 -4.54
CA HIS A 73 -5.82 18.98 -3.17
C HIS A 73 -4.73 18.49 -2.21
N PRO A 74 -3.56 19.17 -2.16
CA PRO A 74 -2.40 18.70 -1.42
C PRO A 74 -2.56 18.85 0.09
N TYR A 75 -3.48 19.70 0.54
CA TYR A 75 -3.73 19.93 1.96
C TYR A 75 -4.63 18.85 2.54
N ILE A 76 -4.26 18.35 3.71
CA ILE A 76 -5.04 17.35 4.43
C ILE A 76 -5.31 17.80 5.87
N ASN A 77 -6.46 17.37 6.38
CA ASN A 77 -6.87 17.46 7.77
C ASN A 77 -7.70 16.22 8.08
N HIS A 78 -7.03 15.08 8.27
CA HIS A 78 -7.67 13.77 8.33
C HIS A 78 -7.03 12.87 9.37
N PHE A 79 -7.75 11.84 9.79
CA PHE A 79 -7.18 10.73 10.56
C PHE A 79 -6.18 9.95 9.71
N LEU A 80 -4.94 9.83 10.21
CA LEU A 80 -3.85 9.09 9.62
C LEU A 80 -3.27 8.11 10.65
N THR A 81 -2.90 6.92 10.19
CA THR A 81 -2.24 5.91 11.03
C THR A 81 -0.73 6.01 10.87
N PHE A 82 0.00 6.17 11.96
CA PHE A 82 1.46 6.13 11.94
C PHE A 82 1.94 4.67 11.99
N LYS A 83 2.67 4.23 10.98
CA LYS A 83 3.27 2.89 10.92
C LYS A 83 4.66 2.87 11.54
N SER A 84 5.46 3.91 11.28
CA SER A 84 6.73 4.15 11.95
C SER A 84 6.85 5.61 12.36
N PHE A 85 7.53 5.86 13.47
CA PHE A 85 7.73 7.21 14.01
C PHE A 85 9.14 7.31 14.59
N GLU A 86 10.05 7.83 13.78
CA GLU A 86 11.47 8.01 14.13
C GLU A 86 11.75 9.47 14.45
N HIS A 87 12.55 9.71 15.48
CA HIS A 87 12.99 11.03 15.88
C HIS A 87 14.46 11.25 15.47
N LYS A 88 14.72 12.26 14.63
CA LYS A 88 16.06 12.70 14.23
C LYS A 88 16.23 14.19 14.52
N SER A 89 16.91 14.49 15.63
CA SER A 89 17.18 15.86 16.10
C SER A 89 15.93 16.70 16.37
N GLN A 90 15.49 17.55 15.43
CA GLN A 90 14.29 18.41 15.56
C GLN A 90 13.15 17.96 14.63
N VAL A 91 13.33 16.83 13.96
CA VAL A 91 12.42 16.34 12.93
C VAL A 91 11.98 14.94 13.27
N TYR A 92 10.67 14.71 13.24
CA TYR A 92 10.08 13.39 13.24
C TYR A 92 9.81 12.96 11.81
N THR A 93 10.20 11.74 11.48
CA THR A 93 10.03 11.15 10.16
C THR A 93 9.54 9.72 10.28
N GLY A 94 8.96 9.18 9.22
CA GLY A 94 8.55 7.79 9.21
C GLY A 94 7.53 7.53 8.11
N ILE A 95 6.75 6.48 8.30
CA ILE A 95 5.73 6.04 7.37
C ILE A 95 4.36 6.22 8.02
N ILE A 96 3.45 6.83 7.26
CA ILE A 96 2.04 6.95 7.60
C ILE A 96 1.18 6.29 6.54
N ASN A 97 0.05 5.75 6.97
CA ASN A 97 -0.98 5.27 6.07
C ASN A 97 -2.03 6.36 5.89
N TYR A 98 -2.21 6.78 4.64
CA TYR A 98 -3.31 7.64 4.23
C TYR A 98 -4.12 6.90 3.17
N LYS A 99 -5.39 6.65 3.46
CA LYS A 99 -6.24 5.77 2.65
C LYS A 99 -5.57 4.39 2.51
N THR A 100 -5.39 3.90 1.28
CA THR A 100 -4.80 2.59 0.97
C THR A 100 -3.29 2.62 0.77
N ASN A 101 -2.66 3.80 0.84
CA ASN A 101 -1.26 3.99 0.45
C ASN A 101 -0.39 4.44 1.62
N GLU A 102 0.89 4.06 1.53
CA GLU A 102 1.92 4.43 2.49
C GLU A 102 2.69 5.66 1.98
N TYR A 103 2.83 6.67 2.83
CA TYR A 103 3.56 7.89 2.51
C TYR A 103 4.64 8.15 3.55
N ARG A 104 5.76 8.69 3.10
CA ARG A 104 6.76 9.26 4.01
C ARG A 104 6.22 10.55 4.57
N PHE A 105 6.45 10.81 5.86
CA PHE A 105 6.14 12.11 6.44
C PHE A 105 7.37 12.79 7.04
N ILE A 106 7.28 14.10 7.14
CA ILE A 106 8.22 14.97 7.82
C ILE A 106 7.41 15.88 8.75
N TYR A 107 7.74 15.88 10.03
CA TYR A 107 7.14 16.74 11.05
C TYR A 107 8.25 17.47 11.80
N LYS A 108 8.37 18.78 11.58
CA LYS A 108 9.28 19.64 12.34
C LYS A 108 8.55 20.10 13.60
N SER A 109 8.89 19.54 14.76
CA SER A 109 8.30 20.00 16.02
C SER A 109 9.13 21.14 16.59
N MET A 110 8.50 22.27 16.91
CA MET A 110 9.14 23.31 17.73
C MET A 110 9.34 22.86 19.20
N PHE A 111 8.65 21.81 19.64
CA PHE A 111 8.71 21.30 21.01
C PHE A 111 9.17 19.83 20.99
N PRO A 112 10.47 19.55 21.14
CA PRO A 112 11.03 18.19 21.11
C PRO A 112 10.66 17.34 22.34
N HIS A 113 10.03 17.95 23.36
CA HIS A 113 9.71 17.29 24.63
C HIS A 113 8.43 16.43 24.62
N LEU A 114 7.62 16.47 23.55
CA LEU A 114 6.52 15.52 23.35
C LEU A 114 7.08 14.18 22.82
N LYS A 115 7.79 13.45 23.70
CA LYS A 115 8.31 12.09 23.51
C LYS A 115 7.17 11.04 23.49
N GLN A 116 6.08 11.27 22.78
CA GLN A 116 5.10 10.22 22.54
C GLN A 116 5.42 9.54 21.22
N ASN A 117 5.85 8.28 21.31
CA ASN A 117 5.97 7.43 20.14
C ASN A 117 4.57 7.17 19.59
N LEU A 118 4.26 7.76 18.43
CA LEU A 118 2.97 7.62 17.77
C LEU A 118 2.87 6.36 16.91
N THR A 119 3.87 5.46 16.89
CA THR A 119 3.77 4.18 16.18
C THR A 119 2.48 3.46 16.55
N HIS A 120 1.72 3.05 15.54
CA HIS A 120 0.43 2.36 15.64
C HIS A 120 -0.73 3.21 16.17
N TYR A 121 -0.53 4.50 16.40
CA TYR A 121 -1.64 5.42 16.68
C TYR A 121 -2.21 6.00 15.40
N SER A 122 -3.52 6.20 15.42
CA SER A 122 -4.26 6.97 14.43
C SER A 122 -4.65 8.32 15.03
N CYS A 123 -4.20 9.41 14.41
CA CYS A 123 -4.46 10.77 14.91
C CYS A 123 -4.97 11.66 13.78
N VAL A 124 -5.71 12.72 14.12
CA VAL A 124 -5.99 13.79 13.16
C VAL A 124 -4.73 14.60 12.91
N VAL A 125 -4.26 14.56 11.66
CA VAL A 125 -3.07 15.25 11.19
C VAL A 125 -3.47 16.32 10.19
N LYS A 126 -2.94 17.53 10.38
CA LYS A 126 -2.95 18.57 9.36
C LYS A 126 -1.59 18.67 8.71
N GLY A 127 -1.58 18.80 7.40
CA GLY A 127 -0.35 18.89 6.62
C GLY A 127 -0.61 19.13 5.14
N ARG A 128 0.48 19.09 4.37
CA ARG A 128 0.46 19.26 2.93
C ARG A 128 1.36 18.21 2.28
N PHE A 129 0.89 17.60 1.19
CA PHE A 129 1.74 16.78 0.34
C PHE A 129 2.66 17.64 -0.51
N ASP A 130 3.94 17.29 -0.46
CA ASP A 130 5.00 17.81 -1.29
C ASP A 130 5.37 16.76 -2.36
N PHE A 131 5.54 17.23 -3.59
CA PHE A 131 5.78 16.42 -4.78
C PHE A 131 7.15 16.70 -5.40
N ASP A 132 8.02 17.46 -4.74
CA ASP A 132 9.36 17.81 -5.23
C ASP A 132 10.31 16.59 -5.35
N LYS A 133 9.91 15.41 -4.86
CA LYS A 133 10.69 14.16 -4.92
C LYS A 133 9.93 13.07 -5.67
N ASP A 134 10.65 12.03 -6.12
CA ASP A 134 10.10 10.85 -6.83
C ASP A 134 8.88 10.21 -6.16
N LYS A 135 8.78 10.33 -4.82
CA LYS A 135 7.61 9.89 -4.05
C LYS A 135 7.02 11.06 -3.25
N PRO A 136 5.68 11.23 -3.28
CA PRO A 136 5.01 12.26 -2.52
C PRO A 136 5.30 12.11 -1.02
N THR A 137 5.66 13.21 -0.38
CA THR A 137 6.00 13.26 1.04
C THR A 137 5.02 14.17 1.76
N LEU A 138 4.45 13.71 2.88
CA LEU A 138 3.58 14.53 3.69
C LEU A 138 4.40 15.42 4.63
N ILE A 139 4.31 16.73 4.46
CA ILE A 139 4.81 17.70 5.42
C ILE A 139 3.70 17.97 6.44
N ILE A 140 3.88 17.48 7.65
CA ILE A 140 2.94 17.66 8.75
C ILE A 140 3.17 19.03 9.37
N SER A 141 2.10 19.80 9.48
CA SER A 141 2.11 21.09 10.19
C SER A 141 1.72 20.92 11.66
N THR A 142 0.67 20.12 11.94
CA THR A 142 0.18 19.90 13.31
C THR A 142 -0.40 18.51 13.48
N ILE A 143 -0.15 17.91 14.65
CA ILE A 143 -0.78 16.66 15.08
C ILE A 143 -1.71 16.99 16.25
N LYS A 144 -2.99 16.59 16.15
CA LYS A 144 -3.93 16.74 17.26
C LYS A 144 -3.80 15.56 18.22
N TYR A 145 -2.86 15.64 19.16
CA TYR A 145 -2.57 14.56 20.12
C TYR A 145 -3.80 14.06 20.91
N LYS A 146 -4.72 14.97 21.29
CA LYS A 146 -5.98 14.60 21.97
C LYS A 146 -6.90 13.69 21.14
N SER A 147 -6.72 13.63 19.83
CA SER A 147 -7.51 12.77 18.93
C SER A 147 -6.86 11.41 18.66
N CYS A 148 -5.68 11.15 19.21
CA CYS A 148 -4.95 9.93 18.93
C CYS A 148 -5.61 8.71 19.58
N GLN A 149 -5.84 7.68 18.79
CA GLN A 149 -6.38 6.39 19.23
C GLN A 149 -5.44 5.27 18.78
N LEU A 150 -5.22 4.28 19.64
CA LEU A 150 -4.44 3.11 19.26
C LEU A 150 -5.19 2.35 18.15
N ASN A 151 -4.52 2.08 17.04
CA ASN A 151 -5.13 1.36 15.94
C ASN A 151 -5.09 -0.15 16.22
N ASN A 152 -6.26 -0.72 16.51
CA ASN A 152 -6.43 -2.15 16.83
C ASN A 152 -6.19 -3.09 15.63
N SER A 153 -5.97 -2.57 14.41
CA SER A 153 -5.62 -3.42 13.25
C SER A 153 -4.20 -3.99 13.33
N PHE A 154 -3.35 -3.50 14.23
CA PHE A 154 -2.06 -4.10 14.54
C PHE A 154 -2.25 -5.22 15.57
N ASN A 155 -2.36 -6.46 15.05
CA ASN A 155 -2.35 -7.80 15.66
C ASN A 155 -2.11 -7.96 17.19
N PRO A 156 -2.67 -9.00 17.85
CA PRO A 156 -2.51 -9.28 19.29
C PRO A 156 -1.05 -9.49 19.75
N ILE A 157 -0.13 -9.78 18.82
CA ILE A 157 1.32 -9.83 19.08
C ILE A 157 1.83 -8.50 19.67
N TYR A 158 1.32 -7.36 19.19
CA TYR A 158 1.74 -6.05 19.67
C TYR A 158 1.18 -5.75 21.07
N LYS A 159 -0.05 -6.17 21.36
CA LYS A 159 -0.61 -6.13 22.71
C LYS A 159 0.23 -6.97 23.69
N HIS A 160 0.71 -8.12 23.24
CA HIS A 160 1.58 -8.99 24.04
C HIS A 160 2.97 -8.38 24.27
N GLN A 161 3.55 -7.69 23.28
CA GLN A 161 4.82 -6.97 23.43
C GLN A 161 4.71 -5.79 24.41
N LEU A 162 3.62 -5.01 24.33
CA LEU A 162 3.33 -3.93 25.28
C LEU A 162 3.17 -4.45 26.71
N TYR A 163 2.46 -5.58 26.87
CA TYR A 163 2.30 -6.24 28.17
C TYR A 163 3.65 -6.65 28.78
N ILE A 164 4.52 -7.30 27.99
CA ILE A 164 5.88 -7.69 28.43
C ILE A 164 6.70 -6.46 28.82
N TYR A 165 6.63 -5.38 28.03
CA TYR A 165 7.38 -4.16 28.33
C TYR A 165 6.92 -3.50 29.63
N GLN A 166 5.61 -3.49 29.90
CA GLN A 166 5.05 -2.92 31.13
C GLN A 166 5.37 -3.76 32.37
N SER A 167 5.45 -5.09 32.26
CA SER A 167 5.81 -5.97 33.38
C SER A 167 7.29 -5.94 33.78
N TYR A 168 8.18 -5.40 32.93
CA TYR A 168 9.62 -5.29 33.22
C TYR A 168 10.03 -3.96 33.86
N TYR A 169 9.16 -2.95 33.86
CA TYR A 169 9.44 -1.60 34.38
C TYR A 169 8.59 -1.22 35.60
N PHE A 170 7.92 -2.20 36.22
CA PHE A 170 7.28 -2.10 37.53
C PHE A 170 7.80 -3.19 38.46
#